data_AF-A0A8B6G9P0-F1
#
_entry.id   AF-A0A8B6G9P0-F1
#
_cell.length_a   1.000
_cell.length_b   1.000
_cell.length_c   1.000
_cell.angle_alpha   90.00
_cell.angle_beta   90.00
_cell.angle_gamma   90.00
#
_symmetry.space_group_name_H-M   'P 1'
#
loop_
_entity.id
_entity.type
_entity.pdbx_description
1 polymer ?
#
loop_
_entity_poly.entity_id
_entity_poly.type
_entity_poly.pdbx_seq_one_letter_code
_entity_poly.pdbx_strand_id
1 'polypeptide(L)'
;MEKLKAIRGGHRSAVTRLINRTKERISQDDIGHEELSAAADHLTKKRNLLESLDSQILDGTELEDMEQEILDADDYAMNMEVAIRRFKDIVSGNKTTPFQQTVSETTYVPIANTLDSSNFPSTSIANHNSNHSENVFSVDNSSVYTNANPTTATNFYHKLPKLDLPNFTGDILTWQTFWESFETTIHHNPSLTNIQKFSYLKSQVQSEAAQCISGLSLSNANYEHVIILLKERYGQTQTIINAYMQNLLELTHPSLTPQSIRAFYDKMESCIRGLESLGQSQDTFGSY
;
A
#
# COMPACT_ATOMS: atom_id res chain seq x y z
N MET A 1 -8.05 28.85 -12.22
CA MET A 1 -8.37 27.72 -11.32
C MET A 1 -9.89 27.63 -11.03
N GLU A 2 -10.56 28.68 -10.55
CA GLU A 2 -12.02 28.67 -10.26
C GLU A 2 -12.92 28.18 -11.40
N LYS A 3 -12.65 28.62 -12.64
CA LYS A 3 -13.41 28.19 -13.83
C LYS A 3 -13.34 26.68 -14.06
N LEU A 4 -12.18 26.06 -13.83
CA LEU A 4 -11.99 24.61 -13.98
C LEU A 4 -12.74 23.84 -12.88
N LYS A 5 -12.66 24.29 -11.62
CA LYS A 5 -13.42 23.72 -10.50
C LYS A 5 -14.93 23.82 -10.74
N ALA A 6 -15.42 24.93 -11.30
CA ALA A 6 -16.83 25.10 -11.67
C ALA A 6 -17.27 24.16 -12.80
N ILE A 7 -16.45 24.02 -13.85
CA ILE A 7 -16.71 23.07 -14.95
C ILE A 7 -16.77 21.64 -14.41
N ARG A 8 -15.79 21.25 -13.59
CA ARG A 8 -15.77 19.95 -12.93
C ARG A 8 -17.04 19.71 -12.11
N GLY A 9 -17.44 20.66 -11.26
CA GLY A 9 -18.65 20.56 -10.45
C GLY A 9 -19.92 20.33 -11.29
N GLY A 10 -20.01 20.98 -12.46
CA GLY A 10 -21.07 20.75 -13.44
C GLY A 10 -21.05 19.32 -14.01
N HIS A 11 -19.87 18.81 -14.37
CA HIS A 11 -19.71 17.44 -14.85
C HIS A 11 -20.05 16.40 -13.79
N ARG A 12 -19.57 16.57 -12.55
CA ARG A 12 -19.91 15.71 -11.40
C ARG A 12 -21.43 15.71 -11.16
N SER A 13 -22.06 16.88 -11.17
CA SER A 13 -23.53 16.98 -11.04
C SER A 13 -24.27 16.19 -12.13
N ALA A 14 -23.81 16.27 -13.38
CA ALA A 14 -24.41 15.54 -14.49
C ALA A 14 -24.21 14.01 -14.37
N VAL A 15 -23.02 13.58 -13.94
CA VAL A 15 -22.71 12.16 -13.69
C VAL A 15 -23.58 11.61 -12.58
N THR A 16 -23.69 12.29 -11.43
CA THR A 16 -24.50 11.83 -10.30
C THR A 16 -25.97 11.68 -10.68
N ARG A 17 -26.53 12.62 -11.46
CA ARG A 17 -27.91 12.52 -11.97
C ARG A 17 -28.09 11.32 -12.91
N LEU A 18 -27.13 11.09 -13.81
CA LEU A 18 -27.16 9.95 -14.73
C LEU A 18 -27.12 8.62 -13.95
N ILE A 19 -26.19 8.48 -13.00
CA ILE A 19 -26.08 7.28 -12.16
C ILE A 19 -27.39 7.02 -11.41
N ASN A 20 -27.97 8.03 -10.76
CA ASN A 20 -29.18 7.86 -9.98
C ASN A 20 -30.39 7.51 -10.85
N ARG A 21 -30.56 8.21 -11.98
CA ARG A 21 -31.63 7.90 -12.94
C ARG A 21 -31.50 6.46 -13.48
N THR A 22 -30.29 6.04 -13.84
CA THR A 22 -30.07 4.68 -14.33
C THR A 22 -30.30 3.63 -13.24
N LYS A 23 -29.85 3.88 -12.00
CA LYS A 23 -30.14 3.01 -10.84
C LYS A 23 -31.64 2.85 -10.59
N GLU A 24 -32.40 3.96 -10.64
CA GLU A 24 -33.85 3.94 -10.45
C GLU A 24 -34.56 3.12 -11.52
N ARG A 25 -34.19 3.28 -12.79
CA ARG A 25 -34.74 2.49 -13.91
C ARG A 25 -34.36 1.02 -13.83
N ILE A 26 -33.15 0.68 -13.38
CA ILE A 26 -32.76 -0.71 -13.09
C ILE A 26 -33.66 -1.30 -12.00
N SER A 27 -33.94 -0.55 -10.93
CA SER A 27 -34.81 -1.00 -9.83
C SER A 27 -36.27 -1.21 -10.25
N GLN A 28 -36.73 -0.47 -11.26
CA GLN A 28 -38.07 -0.57 -11.84
C GLN A 28 -38.17 -1.63 -12.97
N ASP A 29 -37.06 -2.30 -13.29
CA ASP A 29 -36.94 -3.20 -14.46
C ASP A 29 -37.33 -2.52 -15.79
N ASP A 30 -37.18 -1.20 -15.84
CA ASP A 30 -37.60 -0.31 -16.94
C ASP A 30 -36.38 0.24 -17.71
N ILE A 31 -35.40 -0.62 -17.99
CA ILE A 31 -34.24 -0.25 -18.79
C ILE A 31 -33.74 -1.42 -19.63
N GLY A 32 -33.65 -1.22 -20.94
CA GLY A 32 -33.09 -2.20 -21.85
C GLY A 32 -31.57 -2.31 -21.74
N HIS A 33 -31.03 -3.48 -22.12
CA HIS A 33 -29.57 -3.72 -22.16
C HIS A 33 -28.81 -2.67 -22.98
N GLU A 34 -29.37 -2.21 -24.11
CA GLU A 34 -28.76 -1.21 -24.97
C GLU A 34 -28.68 0.17 -24.29
N GLU A 35 -29.76 0.61 -23.65
CA GLU A 35 -29.79 1.89 -22.93
C GLU A 35 -28.87 1.88 -21.70
N LEU A 36 -28.77 0.74 -21.01
CA LEU A 36 -27.87 0.55 -19.88
C LEU A 36 -26.40 0.54 -20.33
N SER A 37 -26.10 -0.11 -21.46
CA SER A 37 -24.77 -0.07 -22.08
C SER A 37 -24.40 1.37 -22.50
N ALA A 38 -25.32 2.09 -23.14
CA ALA A 38 -25.13 3.48 -23.54
C ALA A 38 -24.89 4.40 -22.32
N ALA A 39 -25.58 4.15 -21.20
CA ALA A 39 -25.34 4.86 -19.95
C ALA A 39 -23.93 4.59 -19.39
N ALA A 40 -23.48 3.33 -19.39
CA ALA A 40 -22.13 2.96 -18.95
C ALA A 40 -21.03 3.57 -19.84
N ASP A 41 -21.24 3.62 -21.15
CA ASP A 41 -20.31 4.25 -22.09
C ASP A 41 -20.26 5.77 -21.92
N HIS A 42 -21.41 6.41 -21.70
CA HIS A 42 -21.47 7.84 -21.44
C HIS A 42 -20.77 8.20 -20.12
N LEU A 43 -20.93 7.38 -19.08
CA LEU A 43 -20.17 7.52 -17.84
C LEU A 43 -18.67 7.34 -18.11
N THR A 44 -18.24 6.31 -18.83
CA THR A 44 -16.81 6.12 -19.16
C THR A 44 -16.21 7.36 -19.85
N LYS A 45 -16.92 7.96 -20.81
CA LYS A 45 -16.49 9.21 -21.47
C LYS A 45 -16.39 10.39 -20.49
N LYS A 46 -17.36 10.53 -19.59
CA LYS A 46 -17.33 11.59 -18.56
C LYS A 46 -16.23 11.39 -17.52
N ARG A 47 -15.86 10.13 -17.21
CA ARG A 47 -14.76 9.79 -16.30
C ARG A 47 -13.44 10.30 -16.83
N ASN A 48 -13.12 10.00 -18.09
CA ASN A 48 -11.87 10.43 -18.72
C ASN A 48 -11.78 11.96 -18.83
N LEU A 49 -12.93 12.63 -19.05
CA LEU A 49 -12.99 14.09 -19.02
C LEU A 49 -12.73 14.66 -17.62
N LEU A 50 -13.32 14.05 -16.58
CA LEU A 50 -13.09 14.44 -15.19
C LEU A 50 -11.63 14.22 -14.78
N GLU A 51 -11.01 13.11 -15.16
CA GLU A 51 -9.59 12.81 -14.94
C GLU A 51 -8.67 13.89 -15.57
N SER A 52 -9.02 14.34 -16.78
CA SER A 52 -8.31 15.46 -17.43
C SER A 52 -8.51 16.80 -16.72
N LEU A 53 -9.71 17.07 -16.20
CA LEU A 53 -10.00 18.28 -15.43
C LEU A 53 -9.31 18.26 -14.06
N ASP A 54 -9.33 17.12 -13.37
CA ASP A 54 -8.69 16.93 -12.08
C ASP A 54 -7.17 17.12 -12.20
N SER A 55 -6.54 16.61 -13.27
CA SER A 55 -5.12 16.87 -13.56
C SER A 55 -4.81 18.36 -13.79
N GLN A 56 -5.68 19.07 -14.53
CA GLN A 56 -5.52 20.52 -14.77
C GLN A 56 -5.79 21.38 -13.53
N ILE A 57 -6.68 20.93 -12.65
CA ILE A 57 -6.96 21.61 -11.38
C ILE A 57 -5.78 21.40 -10.43
N LEU A 58 -5.22 20.20 -10.38
CA LEU A 58 -4.09 19.86 -9.51
C LEU A 58 -2.84 20.69 -9.83
N ASP A 59 -2.54 20.91 -11.12
CA ASP A 59 -1.41 21.75 -11.58
C ASP A 59 -1.51 23.21 -11.10
N GLY A 60 -2.73 23.70 -10.90
CA GLY A 60 -3.01 25.06 -10.42
C GLY A 60 -3.43 25.15 -8.94
N THR A 61 -3.25 24.07 -8.15
CA THR A 61 -3.63 24.01 -6.73
C THR A 61 -2.39 24.22 -5.85
N GLU A 62 -2.55 25.00 -4.77
CA GLU A 62 -1.46 25.26 -3.83
C GLU A 62 -1.09 23.99 -3.04
N LEU A 63 0.15 23.91 -2.55
CA LEU A 63 0.68 22.73 -1.85
C LEU A 63 -0.18 22.31 -0.64
N GLU A 64 -0.75 23.29 0.06
CA GLU A 64 -1.56 23.07 1.27
C GLU A 64 -2.93 22.44 0.96
N ASP A 65 -3.48 22.72 -0.23
CA ASP A 65 -4.80 22.23 -0.65
C ASP A 65 -4.72 20.97 -1.54
N MET A 66 -3.52 20.58 -1.97
CA MET A 66 -3.30 19.51 -2.94
C MET A 66 -3.79 18.14 -2.44
N GLU A 67 -3.57 17.83 -1.15
CA GLU A 67 -4.01 16.58 -0.54
C GLU A 67 -5.54 16.45 -0.58
N GLN A 68 -6.25 17.50 -0.15
CA GLN A 68 -7.71 17.52 -0.14
C GLN A 68 -8.27 17.44 -1.56
N GLU A 69 -7.65 18.14 -2.51
CA GLU A 69 -8.07 18.14 -3.91
C GLU A 69 -7.93 16.75 -4.57
N ILE A 70 -6.88 16.00 -4.22
CA ILE A 70 -6.68 14.61 -4.66
C ILE A 70 -7.74 13.71 -4.03
N LEU A 71 -7.95 13.79 -2.71
CA LEU A 71 -8.96 12.97 -2.02
C LEU A 71 -10.36 13.19 -2.59
N ASP A 72 -10.74 14.44 -2.84
CA ASP A 72 -12.04 14.80 -3.44
C ASP A 72 -12.20 14.31 -4.88
N ALA A 73 -11.10 14.18 -5.63
CA ALA A 73 -11.09 13.61 -6.98
C ALA A 73 -11.23 12.09 -6.96
N ASP A 74 -10.46 11.42 -6.10
CA ASP A 74 -10.43 9.97 -5.99
C ASP A 74 -11.74 9.40 -5.46
N ASP A 75 -12.35 10.01 -4.43
CA ASP A 75 -13.65 9.58 -3.90
C ASP A 75 -14.74 9.63 -4.99
N TYR A 76 -14.74 10.72 -5.77
CA TYR A 76 -15.70 10.87 -6.86
C TYR A 76 -15.45 9.86 -8.00
N ALA A 77 -14.18 9.62 -8.35
CA ALA A 77 -13.79 8.67 -9.38
C ALA A 77 -14.19 7.23 -8.99
N MET A 78 -13.94 6.84 -7.73
CA MET A 78 -14.33 5.52 -7.20
C MET A 78 -15.85 5.31 -7.27
N ASN A 79 -16.63 6.30 -6.84
CA ASN A 79 -18.09 6.26 -6.92
C ASN A 79 -18.60 6.05 -8.37
N MET A 80 -17.92 6.68 -9.33
CA MET A 80 -18.23 6.55 -10.74
C MET A 80 -17.86 5.17 -11.31
N GLU A 81 -16.69 4.65 -10.94
CA GLU A 81 -16.18 3.36 -11.42
C GLU A 81 -17.04 2.20 -10.91
N VAL A 82 -17.45 2.23 -9.64
CA VAL A 82 -18.38 1.26 -9.06
C VAL A 82 -19.71 1.26 -9.84
N ALA A 83 -20.22 2.44 -10.21
CA ALA A 83 -21.46 2.54 -10.99
C ALA A 83 -21.30 1.98 -12.42
N ILE A 84 -20.22 2.35 -13.11
CA ILE A 84 -19.92 1.84 -14.47
C ILE A 84 -19.79 0.32 -14.45
N ARG A 85 -19.03 -0.23 -13.51
CA ARG A 85 -18.85 -1.67 -13.36
C ARG A 85 -20.18 -2.38 -13.15
N ARG A 86 -21.00 -1.87 -12.21
CA ARG A 86 -22.32 -2.44 -11.93
C ARG A 86 -23.21 -2.45 -13.17
N PHE A 87 -23.21 -1.37 -13.96
CA PHE A 87 -24.01 -1.32 -15.19
C PHE A 87 -23.52 -2.32 -16.23
N LYS A 88 -22.20 -2.46 -16.41
CA LYS A 88 -21.60 -3.45 -17.32
C LYS A 88 -21.86 -4.90 -16.88
N ASP A 89 -21.82 -5.18 -15.58
CA ASP A 89 -22.09 -6.51 -15.03
C ASP A 89 -23.54 -6.94 -15.28
N ILE A 90 -24.50 -6.02 -15.09
CA ILE A 90 -25.92 -6.25 -15.41
C ILE A 90 -26.09 -6.51 -16.92
N VAL A 91 -25.42 -5.73 -17.78
CA VAL A 91 -25.48 -5.95 -19.24
C VAL A 91 -24.93 -7.32 -19.63
N SER A 92 -23.90 -7.79 -18.94
CA SER A 92 -23.20 -9.06 -19.24
C SER A 92 -23.89 -10.31 -18.66
N GLY A 93 -25.01 -10.16 -17.93
CA GLY A 93 -25.75 -11.28 -17.33
C GLY A 93 -25.11 -11.85 -16.06
N ASN A 94 -24.06 -11.22 -15.52
CA ASN A 94 -23.47 -11.59 -14.25
C ASN A 94 -24.32 -11.02 -13.10
N LYS A 95 -25.23 -11.81 -12.55
CA LYS A 95 -25.86 -11.50 -11.26
C LYS A 95 -24.84 -11.69 -10.13
N THR A 96 -23.99 -10.71 -9.89
CA THR A 96 -23.21 -10.65 -8.65
C THR A 96 -24.08 -10.13 -7.51
N THR A 97 -24.03 -10.88 -6.41
CA THR A 97 -24.58 -10.62 -5.08
C THR A 97 -24.32 -9.18 -4.62
N PRO A 98 -25.18 -8.57 -3.79
CA PRO A 98 -25.00 -7.20 -3.34
C PRO A 98 -23.71 -7.08 -2.52
N PHE A 99 -22.73 -6.33 -3.04
CA PHE A 99 -21.64 -5.82 -2.21
C PHE A 99 -22.24 -4.71 -1.35
N GLN A 100 -22.30 -4.93 -0.03
CA GLN A 100 -22.74 -3.93 0.94
C GLN A 100 -21.89 -2.67 0.81
N GLN A 101 -22.58 -1.55 0.82
CA GLN A 101 -22.02 -0.21 0.88
C GLN A 101 -21.30 -0.04 2.23
N THR A 102 -20.00 -0.36 2.29
CA THR A 102 -19.13 0.11 3.37
C THR A 102 -18.71 1.53 3.03
N VAL A 103 -19.53 2.48 3.45
CA VAL A 103 -19.06 3.83 3.79
C VAL A 103 -18.08 3.67 4.95
N SER A 104 -16.79 3.78 4.65
CA SER A 104 -15.77 4.04 5.66
C SER A 104 -15.48 5.53 5.62
N GLU A 105 -16.29 6.31 6.35
CA GLU A 105 -15.90 7.65 6.79
C GLU A 105 -14.59 7.50 7.56
N THR A 106 -13.49 7.94 6.96
CA THR A 106 -12.22 8.10 7.68
C THR A 106 -12.04 9.58 7.93
N THR A 107 -12.44 10.01 9.13
CA THR A 107 -12.23 11.36 9.63
C THR A 107 -10.73 11.69 9.65
N TYR A 108 -10.34 12.69 8.87
CA TYR A 108 -9.04 13.35 8.94
C TYR A 108 -8.93 14.14 10.25
N VAL A 109 -7.85 13.91 11.00
CA VAL A 109 -7.45 14.74 12.17
C VAL A 109 -6.23 15.56 11.77
N PRO A 110 -6.27 16.90 11.85
CA PRO A 110 -5.15 17.75 11.46
C PRO A 110 -4.04 17.71 12.50
N ILE A 111 -2.79 17.59 12.05
CA ILE A 111 -1.61 17.68 12.92
C ILE A 111 -1.26 19.17 13.09
N ALA A 112 -1.60 19.73 14.24
CA ALA A 112 -1.03 21.01 14.67
C ALA A 112 0.23 20.78 15.50
N ASN A 113 1.28 21.52 15.16
CA ASN A 113 2.52 21.65 15.91
C ASN A 113 2.26 22.11 17.36
N THR A 114 2.90 21.47 18.34
CA THR A 114 3.52 22.15 19.49
C THR A 114 4.65 21.30 20.07
N LEU A 115 5.86 21.84 19.99
CA LEU A 115 6.93 21.54 20.92
C LEU A 115 6.47 21.85 22.35
N ASP A 116 6.62 20.92 23.29
CA ASP A 116 7.25 21.24 24.57
C ASP A 116 7.82 20.00 25.24
N SER A 117 8.99 20.19 25.84
CA SER A 117 9.79 19.24 26.57
C SER A 117 9.32 19.18 28.03
N SER A 118 9.35 17.99 28.63
CA SER A 118 9.95 17.72 29.96
C SER A 118 9.28 16.57 30.72
N ASN A 119 10.14 15.80 31.38
CA ASN A 119 9.91 14.95 32.56
C ASN A 119 9.41 13.50 32.40
N PHE A 120 10.40 12.62 32.24
CA PHE A 120 10.58 11.41 33.06
C PHE A 120 10.61 11.76 34.57
N PRO A 121 10.19 10.88 35.51
CA PRO A 121 11.00 9.72 35.87
C PRO A 121 10.27 8.42 36.24
N SER A 122 11.09 7.35 36.24
CA SER A 122 10.87 5.96 36.63
C SER A 122 10.33 5.77 38.06
N THR A 123 9.69 4.62 38.33
CA THR A 123 10.23 3.57 39.24
C THR A 123 9.30 2.36 39.42
N SER A 124 9.97 1.24 39.66
CA SER A 124 9.53 -0.12 40.02
C SER A 124 8.69 -0.19 41.30
N ILE A 125 7.84 -1.22 41.44
CA ILE A 125 7.91 -2.29 42.48
C ILE A 125 6.60 -3.12 42.52
N ALA A 126 6.80 -4.43 42.68
CA ALA A 126 5.83 -5.51 42.84
C ALA A 126 4.89 -5.40 44.05
N ASN A 127 3.73 -6.07 44.00
CA ASN A 127 3.43 -7.17 44.92
C ASN A 127 2.13 -7.95 44.64
N HIS A 128 2.24 -9.26 44.88
CA HIS A 128 1.22 -10.27 45.21
C HIS A 128 0.12 -9.74 46.16
N ASN A 129 -1.12 -10.27 46.23
CA ASN A 129 -1.48 -11.65 46.56
C ASN A 129 -3.02 -11.89 46.47
N SER A 130 -3.32 -13.19 46.35
CA SER A 130 -4.53 -14.03 46.28
C SER A 130 -5.75 -13.76 47.19
N ASN A 131 -6.93 -14.26 46.78
CA ASN A 131 -7.81 -15.26 47.46
C ASN A 131 -9.14 -15.42 46.65
N HIS A 132 -9.49 -16.61 46.09
CA HIS A 132 -10.31 -17.72 46.66
C HIS A 132 -11.70 -17.23 47.20
N SER A 133 -12.91 -17.75 46.93
CA SER A 133 -13.52 -18.87 46.15
C SER A 133 -15.07 -18.84 46.28
N GLU A 134 -15.75 -19.61 45.42
CA GLU A 134 -17.05 -20.33 45.62
C GLU A 134 -18.45 -19.65 45.48
N ASN A 135 -19.10 -19.93 44.32
CA ASN A 135 -20.28 -20.80 44.09
C ASN A 135 -21.70 -20.59 44.73
N VAL A 136 -22.73 -20.72 43.86
CA VAL A 136 -24.12 -21.29 44.04
C VAL A 136 -25.37 -20.35 44.18
N PHE A 137 -26.21 -20.39 43.12
CA PHE A 137 -27.69 -20.37 42.94
C PHE A 137 -28.69 -19.64 43.90
N SER A 138 -29.58 -18.78 43.35
CA SER A 138 -31.00 -19.10 42.99
C SER A 138 -31.98 -17.87 42.98
N VAL A 139 -32.67 -17.67 41.84
CA VAL A 139 -34.09 -17.28 41.56
C VAL A 139 -34.78 -16.10 42.31
N ASP A 140 -35.18 -15.02 41.59
CA ASP A 140 -36.54 -14.80 41.03
C ASP A 140 -36.71 -13.40 40.39
N ASN A 141 -37.51 -13.37 39.31
CA ASN A 141 -38.58 -12.39 38.99
C ASN A 141 -38.69 -12.04 37.50
N SER A 142 -39.94 -12.01 37.05
CA SER A 142 -40.41 -12.14 35.68
C SER A 142 -40.51 -10.84 34.87
N SER A 143 -40.48 -11.05 33.54
CA SER A 143 -41.12 -10.29 32.44
C SER A 143 -40.56 -8.91 32.05
N VAL A 144 -40.09 -8.78 30.80
CA VAL A 144 -40.82 -8.22 29.63
C VAL A 144 -39.85 -8.15 28.43
N TYR A 145 -40.36 -8.55 27.26
CA TYR A 145 -39.71 -8.64 25.95
C TYR A 145 -38.99 -7.36 25.49
N THR A 146 -37.73 -7.47 25.08
CA THR A 146 -37.14 -6.67 23.99
C THR A 146 -36.04 -7.47 23.27
N ASN A 147 -36.09 -7.48 21.93
CA ASN A 147 -35.16 -8.20 21.06
C ASN A 147 -33.72 -7.70 21.23
N ALA A 148 -32.80 -8.57 21.68
CA ALA A 148 -31.37 -8.30 21.70
C ALA A 148 -30.70 -8.93 20.45
N ASN A 149 -30.07 -8.09 19.65
CA ASN A 149 -29.19 -8.49 18.55
C ASN A 149 -28.00 -9.32 19.07
N PRO A 150 -27.48 -10.30 18.30
CA PRO A 150 -26.29 -11.03 18.70
C PRO A 150 -25.07 -10.09 18.71
N THR A 151 -24.47 -9.98 19.88
CA THR A 151 -23.19 -9.32 20.18
C THR A 151 -22.11 -9.68 19.17
N THR A 152 -21.56 -8.65 18.53
CA THR A 152 -20.44 -8.71 17.60
C THR A 152 -19.20 -9.24 18.32
N ALA A 153 -18.65 -10.35 17.84
CA ALA A 153 -17.33 -10.80 18.24
C ALA A 153 -16.32 -9.69 17.89
N THR A 154 -15.74 -9.07 18.92
CA THR A 154 -14.64 -8.11 18.77
C THR A 154 -13.41 -8.87 18.25
N ASN A 155 -13.18 -8.81 16.94
CA ASN A 155 -11.90 -9.17 16.35
C ASN A 155 -10.86 -8.15 16.83
N PHE A 156 -10.10 -8.52 17.85
CA PHE A 156 -8.89 -7.81 18.24
C PHE A 156 -7.83 -7.99 17.15
N TYR A 157 -7.89 -7.16 16.11
CA TYR A 157 -6.74 -6.96 15.23
C TYR A 157 -5.69 -6.21 16.06
N HIS A 158 -4.76 -6.96 16.63
CA HIS A 158 -3.54 -6.39 17.18
C HIS A 158 -2.86 -5.61 16.05
N LYS A 159 -2.88 -4.28 16.12
CA LYS A 159 -2.16 -3.42 15.17
C LYS A 159 -0.68 -3.74 15.27
N LEU A 160 -0.18 -4.45 14.26
CA LEU A 160 1.25 -4.64 14.07
C LEU A 160 1.91 -3.27 13.83
N PRO A 161 3.15 -3.05 14.30
CA PRO A 161 3.93 -1.88 13.94
C PRO A 161 3.92 -1.69 12.42
N LYS A 162 3.89 -0.44 11.95
CA LYS A 162 4.04 -0.15 10.52
C LYS A 162 5.37 -0.75 10.05
N LEU A 163 5.32 -1.57 9.00
CA LEU A 163 6.52 -2.16 8.41
C LEU A 163 7.26 -1.04 7.67
N ASP A 164 8.37 -0.58 8.22
CA ASP A 164 9.27 0.32 7.50
C ASP A 164 9.98 -0.47 6.39
N LEU A 165 9.93 0.05 5.17
CA LEU A 165 10.68 -0.54 4.06
C LEU A 165 12.17 -0.39 4.32
N PRO A 166 12.97 -1.42 3.99
CA PRO A 166 14.41 -1.32 4.12
C PRO A 166 14.96 -0.23 3.19
N ASN A 167 15.89 0.58 3.69
CA ASN A 167 16.62 1.51 2.86
C ASN A 167 17.64 0.76 1.99
N PHE A 168 17.84 1.23 0.75
CA PHE A 168 18.81 0.67 -0.17
C PHE A 168 19.94 1.66 -0.44
N THR A 169 21.15 1.33 0.01
CA THR A 169 22.33 2.19 -0.12
C THR A 169 23.13 1.95 -1.41
N GLY A 170 22.86 0.85 -2.12
CA GLY A 170 23.63 0.40 -3.28
C GLY A 170 24.37 -0.93 -3.09
N ASP A 171 24.29 -1.56 -1.91
CA ASP A 171 24.89 -2.88 -1.70
C ASP A 171 24.12 -3.97 -2.47
N ILE A 172 24.78 -4.53 -3.48
CA ILE A 172 24.27 -5.58 -4.37
C ILE A 172 23.81 -6.82 -3.57
N LEU A 173 24.41 -7.14 -2.43
CA LEU A 173 24.01 -8.29 -1.61
C LEU A 173 22.64 -8.09 -0.94
N THR A 174 22.29 -6.84 -0.64
CA THR A 174 21.01 -6.46 -0.02
C THR A 174 19.91 -6.17 -1.04
N TRP A 175 20.27 -6.09 -2.33
CA TRP A 175 19.35 -5.73 -3.41
C TRP A 175 18.13 -6.65 -3.47
N GLN A 176 18.32 -7.96 -3.34
CA GLN A 176 17.23 -8.92 -3.47
C GLN A 176 16.17 -8.72 -2.38
N THR A 177 16.60 -8.62 -1.12
CA THR A 177 15.70 -8.37 0.01
C THR A 177 14.98 -7.03 -0.13
N PHE A 178 15.70 -5.98 -0.56
CA PHE A 178 15.10 -4.68 -0.81
C PHE A 178 14.05 -4.74 -1.93
N TRP A 179 14.41 -5.31 -3.09
CA TRP A 179 13.56 -5.35 -4.26
C TRP A 179 12.30 -6.18 -4.00
N GLU A 180 12.40 -7.35 -3.38
CA GLU A 180 11.24 -8.18 -3.03
C GLU A 180 10.27 -7.44 -2.08
N SER A 181 10.81 -6.73 -1.07
CA SER A 181 10.01 -5.94 -0.14
C SER A 181 9.34 -4.74 -0.83
N PHE A 182 10.10 -4.00 -1.66
CA PHE A 182 9.59 -2.88 -2.43
C PHE A 182 8.54 -3.32 -3.46
N GLU A 183 8.77 -4.45 -4.12
CA GLU A 183 7.92 -4.97 -5.18
C GLU A 183 6.55 -5.40 -4.65
N THR A 184 6.54 -6.09 -3.51
CA THR A 184 5.31 -6.57 -2.85
C THR A 184 4.52 -5.43 -2.20
N THR A 185 5.20 -4.44 -1.63
CA THR A 185 4.55 -3.38 -0.84
C THR A 185 4.14 -2.17 -1.69
N ILE A 186 4.97 -1.80 -2.67
CA ILE A 186 4.82 -0.56 -3.44
C ILE A 186 4.59 -0.84 -4.92
N HIS A 187 5.45 -1.62 -5.57
CA HIS A 187 5.41 -1.77 -7.04
C HIS A 187 4.09 -2.35 -7.53
N HIS A 188 3.62 -3.44 -6.90
CA HIS A 188 2.36 -4.10 -7.23
C HIS A 188 1.13 -3.47 -6.58
N ASN A 189 1.28 -2.43 -5.76
CA ASN A 189 0.15 -1.78 -5.13
C ASN A 189 -0.64 -0.95 -6.16
N PRO A 190 -1.92 -1.29 -6.45
CA PRO A 190 -2.72 -0.59 -7.44
C PRO A 190 -3.23 0.78 -6.94
N SER A 191 -3.17 1.04 -5.63
CA SER A 191 -3.59 2.32 -5.04
C SER A 191 -2.54 3.43 -5.19
N LEU A 192 -1.32 3.10 -5.63
CA LEU A 192 -0.24 4.07 -5.82
C LEU A 192 -0.04 4.35 -7.32
N THR A 193 0.05 5.63 -7.66
CA THR A 193 0.45 6.07 -9.00
C THR A 193 1.95 5.86 -9.24
N ASN A 194 2.39 5.80 -10.48
CA ASN A 194 3.82 5.64 -10.80
C ASN A 194 4.68 6.79 -10.25
N ILE A 195 4.16 8.02 -10.23
CA ILE A 195 4.82 9.17 -9.57
C ILE A 195 4.94 8.96 -8.05
N GLN A 196 3.89 8.50 -7.37
CA GLN A 196 3.96 8.20 -5.93
C GLN A 196 4.94 7.06 -5.64
N LYS A 197 4.87 5.96 -6.42
CA LYS A 197 5.83 4.85 -6.32
C LYS A 197 7.27 5.32 -6.53
N PHE A 198 7.50 6.22 -7.48
CA PHE A 198 8.82 6.81 -7.69
C PHE A 198 9.25 7.70 -6.53
N SER A 199 8.34 8.49 -5.95
CA SER A 199 8.65 9.31 -4.76
C SER A 199 9.06 8.43 -3.58
N TYR A 200 8.33 7.34 -3.33
CA TYR A 200 8.69 6.36 -2.31
C TYR A 200 10.05 5.72 -2.60
N LEU A 201 10.27 5.26 -3.83
CA LEU A 201 11.55 4.69 -4.25
C LEU A 201 12.71 5.67 -3.98
N LYS A 202 12.54 6.93 -4.33
CA LYS A 202 13.56 7.97 -4.13
C LYS A 202 13.84 8.26 -2.65
N SER A 203 12.86 8.09 -1.77
CA SER A 203 13.07 8.20 -0.31
C SER A 203 13.77 6.98 0.30
N GLN A 204 13.58 5.80 -0.29
CA GLN A 204 14.15 4.55 0.23
C GLN A 204 15.56 4.28 -0.31
N VAL A 205 15.87 4.81 -1.49
CA VAL A 205 17.17 4.68 -2.12
C VAL A 205 18.11 5.79 -1.64
N GLN A 206 19.29 5.43 -1.16
CA GLN A 206 20.28 6.31 -0.54
C GLN A 206 21.65 6.16 -1.21
N SER A 207 22.59 7.06 -0.86
CA SER A 207 24.01 7.01 -1.24
C SER A 207 24.26 6.75 -2.73
N GLU A 208 25.01 5.70 -3.10
CA GLU A 208 25.39 5.39 -4.48
C GLU A 208 24.16 5.10 -5.35
N ALA A 209 23.20 4.36 -4.82
CA ALA A 209 21.98 4.06 -5.54
C ALA A 209 21.13 5.32 -5.80
N ALA A 210 21.15 6.29 -4.88
CA ALA A 210 20.46 7.57 -5.06
C ALA A 210 21.13 8.42 -6.16
N GLN A 211 22.46 8.38 -6.25
CA GLN A 211 23.21 9.04 -7.32
C GLN A 211 22.84 8.43 -8.69
N CYS A 212 22.67 7.11 -8.77
CA CYS A 212 22.27 6.42 -10.00
C CYS A 212 20.96 6.97 -10.60
N ILE A 213 19.99 7.31 -9.74
CA ILE A 213 18.66 7.77 -10.16
C ILE A 213 18.50 9.30 -10.12
N SER A 214 19.52 10.03 -9.67
CA SER A 214 19.46 11.48 -9.42
C SER A 214 19.19 12.33 -10.67
N GLY A 215 19.61 11.85 -11.85
CA GLY A 215 19.40 12.52 -13.14
C GLY A 215 17.99 12.38 -13.72
N LEU A 216 17.13 11.56 -13.12
CA LEU A 216 15.78 11.28 -13.61
C LEU A 216 14.75 12.13 -12.84
N SER A 217 13.96 12.91 -13.57
CA SER A 217 12.91 13.75 -13.00
C SER A 217 11.70 12.91 -12.60
N LEU A 218 11.00 13.32 -11.54
CA LEU A 218 9.82 12.64 -11.01
C LEU A 218 8.67 12.69 -12.04
N SER A 219 8.52 11.65 -12.84
CA SER A 219 7.55 11.55 -13.92
C SER A 219 7.10 10.10 -14.11
N ASN A 220 5.86 9.90 -14.56
CA ASN A 220 5.33 8.57 -14.87
C ASN A 220 6.19 7.82 -15.91
N ALA A 221 6.69 8.52 -16.93
CA ALA A 221 7.54 7.94 -17.97
C ALA A 221 8.92 7.51 -17.42
N ASN A 222 9.43 8.24 -16.42
CA ASN A 222 10.75 7.98 -15.85
C ASN A 222 10.71 6.88 -14.79
N TYR A 223 9.56 6.62 -14.15
CA TYR A 223 9.46 5.57 -13.14
C TYR A 223 9.87 4.20 -13.70
N GLU A 224 9.35 3.80 -14.85
CA GLU A 224 9.73 2.52 -15.46
C GLU A 224 11.22 2.47 -15.81
N HIS A 225 11.76 3.58 -16.35
CA HIS A 225 13.18 3.71 -16.64
C HIS A 225 14.06 3.55 -15.39
N VAL A 226 13.64 4.11 -14.25
CA VAL A 226 14.37 3.97 -12.97
C VAL A 226 14.40 2.51 -12.50
N ILE A 227 13.26 1.82 -12.60
CA ILE A 227 13.18 0.40 -12.22
C ILE A 227 14.11 -0.45 -13.09
N ILE A 228 14.08 -0.23 -14.40
CA ILE A 228 14.97 -0.92 -15.34
C ILE A 228 16.42 -0.64 -14.99
N LEU A 229 16.80 0.63 -14.81
CA LEU A 229 18.16 1.03 -14.48
C LEU A 229 18.68 0.40 -13.17
N LEU A 230 17.84 0.37 -12.12
CA LEU A 230 18.21 -0.25 -10.85
C LEU A 230 18.34 -1.77 -10.98
N LYS A 231 17.43 -2.44 -11.71
CA LYS A 231 17.53 -3.89 -11.99
C LYS A 231 18.76 -4.22 -12.83
N GLU A 232 19.08 -3.40 -13.82
CA GLU A 232 20.28 -3.58 -14.64
C GLU A 232 21.55 -3.38 -13.84
N ARG A 233 21.60 -2.44 -12.89
CA ARG A 233 22.82 -2.18 -12.12
C ARG A 233 23.01 -3.12 -10.93
N TYR A 234 21.92 -3.44 -10.22
CA TYR A 234 21.98 -4.15 -8.93
C TYR A 234 21.27 -5.52 -8.95
N GLY A 235 20.35 -5.75 -9.89
CA GLY A 235 19.55 -6.98 -10.00
C GLY A 235 20.12 -8.07 -10.89
N GLN A 236 21.34 -7.90 -11.41
CA GLN A 236 21.99 -8.93 -12.20
C GLN A 236 22.42 -10.10 -11.30
N THR A 237 21.73 -11.24 -11.44
CA THR A 237 21.99 -12.46 -10.68
C THR A 237 23.47 -12.86 -10.68
N GLN A 238 24.15 -12.77 -11.83
CA GLN A 238 25.56 -13.11 -11.94
C GLN A 238 26.47 -12.17 -11.16
N THR A 239 26.15 -10.88 -11.13
CA THR A 239 26.90 -9.88 -10.36
C THR A 239 26.72 -10.11 -8.86
N ILE A 240 25.50 -10.47 -8.43
CA ILE A 240 25.23 -10.83 -7.03
C ILE A 240 26.01 -12.11 -6.64
N ILE A 241 26.01 -13.14 -7.49
CA ILE A 241 26.80 -14.37 -7.29
C ILE A 241 28.28 -14.05 -7.15
N ASN A 242 28.83 -13.27 -8.08
CA ASN A 242 30.24 -12.88 -8.05
C ASN A 242 30.59 -12.10 -6.78
N ALA A 243 29.70 -11.22 -6.30
CA ALA A 243 29.90 -10.47 -5.07
C ALA A 243 29.92 -11.38 -3.82
N TYR A 244 29.06 -12.41 -3.77
CA TYR A 244 29.12 -13.42 -2.72
C TYR A 244 30.40 -14.28 -2.79
N MET A 245 30.81 -14.69 -4.00
CA MET A 245 32.05 -15.43 -4.20
C MET A 245 33.29 -14.61 -3.80
N GLN A 246 33.36 -13.33 -4.18
CA GLN A 246 34.45 -12.45 -3.76
C GLN A 246 34.46 -12.26 -2.24
N ASN A 247 33.30 -12.05 -1.61
CA ASN A 247 33.24 -11.97 -0.15
C ASN A 247 33.75 -13.25 0.51
N LEU A 248 33.50 -14.42 -0.07
CA LEU A 248 33.98 -15.71 0.42
C LEU A 248 35.51 -15.87 0.25
N LEU A 249 36.06 -15.41 -0.87
CA LEU A 249 37.50 -15.40 -1.13
C LEU A 249 38.27 -14.38 -0.28
N GLU A 250 37.63 -13.25 0.04
CA GLU A 250 38.20 -12.17 0.85
C GLU A 250 37.99 -12.38 2.36
N LEU A 251 37.38 -13.49 2.79
CA LEU A 251 37.21 -13.79 4.21
C LEU A 251 38.57 -13.85 4.90
N THR A 252 38.80 -12.89 5.79
CA THR A 252 40.04 -12.80 6.56
C THR A 252 40.11 -13.94 7.55
N HIS A 253 41.30 -14.55 7.70
CA HIS A 253 41.51 -15.60 8.69
C HIS A 253 41.12 -15.12 10.09
N PRO A 254 40.26 -15.87 10.81
CA PRO A 254 39.86 -15.48 12.15
C PRO A 254 41.06 -15.54 13.10
N SER A 255 41.14 -14.60 14.03
CA SER A 255 42.05 -14.73 15.17
C SER A 255 41.61 -15.90 16.06
N LEU A 256 42.48 -16.38 16.95
CA LEU A 256 42.19 -17.53 17.81
C LEU A 256 41.21 -17.21 18.97
N THR A 257 40.37 -16.20 18.81
CA THR A 257 39.33 -15.86 19.78
C THR A 257 38.01 -16.54 19.40
N PRO A 258 37.22 -17.04 20.35
CA PRO A 258 35.92 -17.64 20.03
C PRO A 258 34.97 -16.70 19.28
N GLN A 259 35.05 -15.39 19.53
CA GLN A 259 34.24 -14.36 18.89
C GLN A 259 34.58 -14.19 17.41
N SER A 260 35.88 -14.13 17.07
CA SER A 260 36.32 -14.01 15.67
C SER A 260 36.02 -15.27 14.86
N ILE A 261 36.15 -16.46 15.45
CA ILE A 261 35.80 -17.72 14.78
C ILE A 261 34.30 -17.78 14.49
N ARG A 262 33.44 -17.37 15.46
CA ARG A 262 32.00 -17.32 15.25
C ARG A 262 31.62 -16.31 14.17
N ALA A 263 32.15 -15.09 14.23
CA ALA A 263 31.88 -14.07 13.20
C ALA A 263 32.34 -14.50 11.79
N PHE A 264 33.48 -15.19 11.69
CA PHE A 264 33.95 -15.77 10.44
C PHE A 264 32.99 -16.84 9.91
N TYR A 265 32.56 -17.75 10.78
CA TYR A 265 31.62 -18.82 10.44
C TYR A 265 30.26 -18.24 10.00
N ASP A 266 29.70 -17.30 10.76
CA ASP A 266 28.43 -16.64 10.44
C ASP A 266 28.49 -15.91 9.08
N LYS A 267 29.62 -15.24 8.78
CA LYS A 267 29.81 -14.54 7.50
C LYS A 267 29.94 -15.52 6.33
N MET A 268 30.67 -16.62 6.52
CA MET A 268 30.79 -17.69 5.52
C MET A 268 29.44 -18.34 5.25
N GLU A 269 28.70 -18.69 6.31
CA GLU A 269 27.38 -19.32 6.19
C GLU A 269 26.35 -18.37 5.55
N SER A 270 26.40 -17.07 5.86
CA SER A 270 25.58 -16.06 5.19
C SER A 270 25.85 -16.00 3.69
N CYS A 271 27.11 -16.09 3.26
CA CYS A 271 27.44 -16.08 1.83
C CYS A 271 26.96 -17.36 1.13
N ILE A 272 27.11 -18.52 1.77
CA ILE A 272 26.64 -19.80 1.23
C ILE A 272 25.11 -19.79 1.09
N ARG A 273 24.39 -19.38 2.14
CA ARG A 273 22.92 -19.26 2.10
C ARG A 273 22.45 -18.27 1.03
N GLY A 274 23.17 -17.16 0.84
CA GLY A 274 22.91 -16.19 -0.22
C GLY A 274 23.04 -16.81 -1.61
N LEU A 275 24.10 -17.59 -1.85
CA LEU A 275 24.31 -18.30 -3.13
C LEU A 275 23.26 -19.41 -3.37
N GLU A 276 22.90 -20.16 -2.33
CA GLU A 276 21.84 -21.17 -2.40
C GLU A 276 20.48 -20.55 -2.78
N SER A 277 20.15 -19.38 -2.22
CA SER A 277 18.91 -18.65 -2.53
C SER A 277 18.81 -18.20 -3.99
N LEU A 278 19.96 -18.07 -4.68
CA LEU A 278 20.06 -17.71 -6.09
C LEU A 278 20.13 -18.94 -7.02
N GLY A 279 19.95 -20.16 -6.48
CA GLY A 279 19.91 -21.40 -7.23
C GLY A 279 21.30 -22.00 -7.55
N GLN A 280 22.37 -21.51 -6.94
CA GLN A 280 23.71 -22.10 -7.06
C GLN A 280 23.88 -23.18 -5.99
N SER A 281 23.92 -24.46 -6.38
CA SER A 281 24.22 -25.57 -5.46
C SER A 281 25.72 -25.68 -5.18
N GLN A 282 26.08 -26.26 -4.03
CA GLN A 282 27.48 -26.57 -3.62
C GLN A 282 28.31 -27.31 -4.69
N ASP A 283 27.67 -27.95 -5.66
CA ASP A 283 28.31 -28.69 -6.75
C ASP A 283 28.79 -27.81 -7.91
N THR A 284 28.33 -26.55 -8.00
CA THR A 284 28.64 -25.65 -9.13
C THR A 284 29.86 -24.75 -8.87
N PHE A 285 30.37 -24.74 -7.64
CA PHE A 285 31.46 -23.86 -7.19
C PHE A 285 32.83 -24.10 -7.85
N GLY A 286 32.96 -25.13 -8.70
CA GLY A 286 34.22 -25.51 -9.36
C GLY A 286 34.22 -25.44 -10.90
N SER A 287 33.23 -24.82 -11.55
CA SER A 287 33.12 -24.86 -13.02
C SER A 287 33.61 -23.59 -13.77
N TYR A 288 34.37 -22.70 -13.13
CA TYR A 288 34.99 -21.55 -13.78
C TYR A 288 36.50 -21.72 -13.94
#